data_AF-A0A6H2BZJ9-F1
#
_entry.id   AF-A0A6H2BZJ9-F1
#
_cell.length_a   1.000
_cell.length_b   1.000
_cell.length_c   1.000
_cell.angle_alpha   90.00
_cell.angle_beta   90.00
_cell.angle_gamma   90.00
#
_symmetry.space_group_name_H-M   'P 1'
#
loop_
_entity.id
_entity.type
_entity.pdbx_description
1 polymer ?
#
loop_
_entity_poly.entity_id
_entity_poly.type
_entity_poly.pdbx_seq_one_letter_code
_entity_poly.pdbx_strand_id
1 'polypeptide(L)'
;MKVFTPPIIAKTLALTSFASLSVMVAAPAQAITFSGDTTGAPTWNRPNENGSNPPAELSDTVTAVPYQVQNFFVDTTGAYNFLSTSTAFDNYTFLYQNSFSAASPLTNVIIGNDDNPNIFNSGFNGVNLTAGTQYYFVNTGYSDNHFGAYDSSITGVGNVTLAAVPWETDALPVVGSTVLFGAGMWAKRKFAQKKIGIENA
;
A
#
# COMPACT_ATOMS: atom_id res chain seq x y z
N MET A 1 72.63 51.82 -36.81
CA MET A 1 72.34 50.73 -35.84
C MET A 1 70.85 50.74 -35.57
N LYS A 2 70.06 49.91 -36.25
CA LYS A 2 68.62 49.74 -36.01
C LYS A 2 68.43 48.35 -35.41
N VAL A 3 68.01 48.31 -34.16
CA VAL A 3 67.70 47.09 -33.40
C VAL A 3 66.38 46.54 -33.95
N PHE A 4 66.38 45.28 -34.40
CA PHE A 4 65.18 44.53 -34.73
C PHE A 4 64.93 43.51 -33.62
N THR A 5 63.77 43.61 -32.97
CA THR A 5 63.21 42.59 -32.07
C THR A 5 61.88 42.08 -32.65
N PRO A 6 61.52 40.81 -32.39
CA PRO A 6 60.74 39.96 -33.30
C PRO A 6 59.23 39.93 -32.97
N PRO A 7 58.36 39.37 -33.83
CA PRO A 7 57.04 38.94 -33.38
C PRO A 7 57.08 37.47 -32.89
N ILE A 8 56.64 37.29 -31.65
CA ILE A 8 56.35 35.99 -31.03
C ILE A 8 55.01 35.49 -31.59
N ILE A 9 55.00 34.33 -32.24
CA ILE A 9 53.77 33.66 -32.68
C ILE A 9 53.20 32.90 -31.47
N ALA A 10 52.19 33.46 -30.83
CA ALA A 10 51.39 32.74 -29.84
C ALA A 10 50.40 31.82 -30.55
N LYS A 11 50.61 30.50 -30.46
CA LYS A 11 49.62 29.50 -30.88
C LYS A 11 48.55 29.38 -29.78
N THR A 12 47.39 29.96 -30.02
CA THR A 12 46.22 29.79 -29.14
C THR A 12 45.65 28.39 -29.34
N LEU A 13 45.80 27.51 -28.35
CA LEU A 13 45.14 26.22 -28.29
C LEU A 13 43.79 26.43 -27.55
N ALA A 14 42.71 26.60 -28.31
CA ALA A 14 41.37 26.68 -27.74
C ALA A 14 40.91 25.26 -27.38
N LEU A 15 40.93 24.94 -26.09
CA LEU A 15 40.40 23.68 -25.56
C LEU A 15 38.92 23.88 -25.25
N THR A 16 38.04 23.48 -26.17
CA THR A 16 36.59 23.45 -25.93
C THR A 16 36.23 22.18 -25.15
N SER A 17 35.99 22.32 -23.85
CA SER A 17 35.44 21.26 -23.01
C SER A 17 33.94 21.10 -23.28
N PHE A 18 33.57 20.00 -23.95
CA PHE A 18 32.18 19.55 -24.01
C PHE A 18 31.82 18.90 -22.68
N ALA A 19 31.03 19.58 -21.85
CA ALA A 19 30.39 18.96 -20.69
C ALA A 19 29.21 18.12 -21.21
N SER A 20 29.40 16.80 -21.31
CA SER A 20 28.31 15.88 -21.61
C SER A 20 27.37 15.79 -20.39
N LEU A 21 26.19 16.39 -20.50
CA LEU A 21 25.13 16.28 -19.50
C LEU A 21 24.47 14.90 -19.64
N SER A 22 24.93 13.92 -18.86
CA SER A 22 24.29 12.62 -18.78
C SER A 22 22.94 12.76 -18.09
N VAL A 23 21.85 12.73 -18.85
CA VAL A 23 20.50 12.61 -18.27
C VAL A 23 20.38 11.17 -17.75
N MET A 24 20.44 11.00 -16.43
CA MET A 24 20.05 9.72 -15.82
C MET A 24 18.53 9.59 -15.99
N VAL A 25 18.10 8.74 -16.92
CA VAL A 25 16.70 8.32 -16.98
C VAL A 25 16.49 7.33 -15.84
N ALA A 26 15.68 7.70 -14.85
CA ALA A 26 15.25 6.78 -13.80
C ALA A 26 14.48 5.62 -14.46
N ALA A 27 14.87 4.38 -14.16
CA ALA A 27 14.11 3.22 -14.58
C ALA A 27 12.70 3.29 -13.95
N PRO A 28 11.64 2.89 -14.65
CA PRO A 28 10.31 2.83 -14.06
C PRO A 28 10.35 1.90 -12.85
N ALA A 29 9.73 2.30 -11.75
CA ALA A 29 9.64 1.46 -10.56
C ALA A 29 8.86 0.18 -10.90
N GLN A 30 9.30 -0.95 -10.33
CA GLN A 30 8.65 -2.24 -10.54
C GLN A 30 7.23 -2.19 -9.97
N ALA A 31 6.28 -2.81 -10.68
CA ALA A 31 4.94 -3.02 -10.17
C ALA A 31 4.98 -3.79 -8.85
N ILE A 32 4.30 -3.29 -7.82
CA ILE A 32 4.00 -4.08 -6.63
C ILE A 32 2.68 -4.81 -6.87
N THR A 33 2.64 -6.08 -6.49
CA THR A 33 1.44 -6.91 -6.58
C THR A 33 1.12 -7.51 -5.23
N PHE A 34 -0.16 -7.62 -4.91
CA PHE A 34 -0.65 -8.28 -3.71
C PHE A 34 -2.02 -8.90 -4.00
N SER A 35 -2.38 -9.92 -3.24
CA SER A 35 -3.67 -10.60 -3.36
C SER A 35 -4.42 -10.56 -2.04
N GLY A 36 -5.73 -10.77 -2.11
CA GLY A 36 -6.60 -10.84 -0.95
C GLY A 36 -7.87 -11.64 -1.25
N ASP A 37 -8.75 -11.72 -0.26
CA ASP A 37 -10.05 -12.37 -0.36
C ASP A 37 -11.05 -11.68 0.57
N THR A 38 -12.09 -11.07 0.00
CA THR A 38 -13.13 -10.38 0.78
C THR A 38 -14.17 -11.33 1.40
N THR A 39 -14.05 -12.64 1.19
CA THR A 39 -14.95 -13.65 1.77
C THR A 39 -14.90 -13.62 3.30
N GLY A 40 -16.05 -13.32 3.93
CA GLY A 40 -16.15 -13.24 5.39
C GLY A 40 -15.46 -12.01 6.01
N ALA A 41 -14.99 -11.07 5.18
CA ALA A 41 -14.41 -9.82 5.65
C ALA A 41 -15.47 -8.90 6.29
N PRO A 42 -15.05 -7.89 7.08
CA PRO A 42 -15.97 -6.86 7.57
C PRO A 42 -16.74 -6.19 6.43
N THR A 43 -17.93 -5.71 6.74
CA THR A 43 -18.80 -5.05 5.77
C THR A 43 -18.95 -3.57 6.03
N TRP A 44 -19.33 -2.82 5.00
CA TRP A 44 -19.54 -1.37 5.05
C TRP A 44 -20.61 -0.91 4.05
N ASN A 45 -21.11 0.31 4.24
CA ASN A 45 -21.84 1.02 3.20
C ASN A 45 -20.82 1.72 2.31
N ARG A 46 -20.62 1.21 1.09
CA ARG A 46 -19.60 1.73 0.19
C ARG A 46 -20.01 3.09 -0.40
N PRO A 47 -19.04 3.97 -0.75
CA PRO A 47 -19.33 5.14 -1.56
C PRO A 47 -19.85 4.77 -2.96
N ASN A 48 -20.48 5.73 -3.63
CA ASN A 48 -20.67 5.71 -5.08
C ASN A 48 -19.51 6.45 -5.75
N GLU A 49 -18.97 5.90 -6.84
CA GLU A 49 -17.98 6.61 -7.64
C GLU A 49 -18.49 7.95 -8.17
N ASN A 50 -17.54 8.81 -8.51
CA ASN A 50 -17.80 10.16 -8.99
C ASN A 50 -16.86 10.52 -10.16
N GLY A 51 -16.60 9.54 -11.03
CA GLY A 51 -15.60 9.62 -12.08
C GLY A 51 -14.22 9.95 -11.51
N SER A 52 -13.55 10.97 -12.05
CA SER A 52 -12.23 11.40 -11.58
C SER A 52 -12.25 12.25 -10.30
N ASN A 53 -13.42 12.53 -9.73
CA ASN A 53 -13.56 13.30 -8.49
C ASN A 53 -13.69 12.37 -7.28
N PRO A 54 -13.43 12.88 -6.05
CA PRO A 54 -13.77 12.18 -4.84
C PRO A 54 -15.26 11.78 -4.79
N PRO A 55 -15.57 10.54 -4.39
CA PRO A 55 -16.92 10.14 -3.99
C PRO A 55 -17.56 11.14 -3.02
N ALA A 56 -18.82 11.49 -3.27
CA ALA A 56 -19.55 12.48 -2.48
C ALA A 56 -20.77 11.90 -1.75
N GLU A 57 -21.18 10.69 -2.08
CA GLU A 57 -22.40 10.05 -1.56
C GLU A 57 -22.15 8.55 -1.32
N LEU A 58 -22.93 7.98 -0.40
CA LEU A 58 -22.94 6.54 -0.13
C LEU A 58 -23.98 5.84 -1.01
N SER A 59 -23.86 4.52 -1.15
CA SER A 59 -24.92 3.73 -1.76
C SER A 59 -26.16 3.67 -0.87
N ASP A 60 -27.33 3.88 -1.47
CA ASP A 60 -28.63 3.71 -0.77
C ASP A 60 -29.06 2.24 -0.72
N THR A 61 -28.49 1.39 -1.57
CA THR A 61 -28.92 -0.01 -1.75
C THR A 61 -27.86 -1.03 -1.34
N VAL A 62 -26.58 -0.65 -1.32
CA VAL A 62 -25.45 -1.54 -0.99
C VAL A 62 -24.83 -1.08 0.33
N THR A 63 -25.33 -1.63 1.42
CA THR A 63 -25.04 -1.11 2.77
C THR A 63 -24.18 -2.05 3.62
N ALA A 64 -23.91 -3.26 3.13
CA ALA A 64 -23.21 -4.30 3.86
C ALA A 64 -22.31 -5.15 2.94
N VAL A 65 -21.56 -4.49 2.04
CA VAL A 65 -20.64 -5.19 1.14
C VAL A 65 -19.31 -5.51 1.84
N PRO A 66 -18.73 -6.72 1.68
CA PRO A 66 -17.44 -7.04 2.28
C PRO A 66 -16.28 -6.22 1.69
N TYR A 67 -15.29 -5.88 2.50
CA TYR A 67 -14.11 -5.13 2.04
C TYR A 67 -12.80 -5.57 2.70
N GLN A 68 -11.70 -5.34 2.01
CA GLN A 68 -10.33 -5.43 2.53
C GLN A 68 -9.55 -4.15 2.23
N VAL A 69 -8.54 -3.87 3.04
CA VAL A 69 -7.75 -2.63 2.96
C VAL A 69 -6.28 -2.96 2.92
N GLN A 70 -5.60 -2.53 1.86
CA GLN A 70 -4.14 -2.57 1.78
C GLN A 70 -3.57 -1.18 2.02
N ASN A 71 -2.79 -1.05 3.08
CA ASN A 71 -2.09 0.19 3.41
C ASN A 71 -0.76 0.24 2.65
N PHE A 72 -0.36 1.43 2.18
CA PHE A 72 0.92 1.59 1.50
C PHE A 72 1.46 3.01 1.59
N PHE A 73 2.73 3.14 1.23
CA PHE A 73 3.44 4.41 1.02
C PHE A 73 4.09 4.43 -0.35
N VAL A 74 4.33 5.63 -0.86
CA VAL A 74 5.16 5.85 -2.05
C VAL A 74 6.37 6.71 -1.69
N ASP A 75 7.51 6.47 -2.34
CA ASP A 75 8.74 7.23 -2.10
C ASP A 75 8.93 8.44 -3.02
N THR A 76 8.12 8.55 -4.08
CA THR A 76 8.23 9.58 -5.11
C THR A 76 6.87 10.20 -5.36
N THR A 77 6.80 11.54 -5.34
CA THR A 77 5.58 12.27 -5.68
C THR A 77 5.34 12.21 -7.19
N GLY A 78 4.13 11.85 -7.61
CA GLY A 78 3.74 11.83 -9.01
C GLY A 78 2.63 10.84 -9.30
N ALA A 79 2.49 10.45 -10.56
CA ALA A 79 1.38 9.65 -11.04
C ALA A 79 1.56 8.15 -10.78
N TYR A 80 0.50 7.52 -10.28
CA TYR A 80 0.40 6.08 -10.03
C TYR A 80 -0.87 5.50 -10.66
N ASN A 81 -0.80 4.25 -11.08
CA ASN A 81 -1.92 3.48 -11.61
C ASN A 81 -2.22 2.29 -10.68
N PHE A 82 -3.49 1.95 -10.62
CA PHE A 82 -4.05 0.93 -9.75
C PHE A 82 -4.95 0.04 -10.57
N LEU A 83 -4.81 -1.27 -10.36
CA LEU A 83 -5.68 -2.27 -10.94
C LEU A 83 -5.95 -3.33 -9.89
N SER A 84 -7.22 -3.71 -9.75
CA SER A 84 -7.62 -4.93 -9.07
C SER A 84 -8.45 -5.81 -10.00
N THR A 85 -8.16 -7.09 -10.00
CA THR A 85 -8.80 -8.11 -10.83
C THR A 85 -9.42 -9.16 -9.93
N SER A 86 -10.69 -9.45 -10.19
CA SER A 86 -11.43 -10.61 -9.68
C SER A 86 -11.62 -11.63 -10.79
N THR A 87 -11.97 -12.87 -10.44
CA THR A 87 -12.42 -13.88 -11.42
C THR A 87 -13.87 -14.32 -11.19
N ALA A 88 -14.52 -13.82 -10.14
CA ALA A 88 -15.78 -14.39 -9.65
C ALA A 88 -16.83 -13.35 -9.24
N PHE A 89 -16.47 -12.07 -9.12
CA PHE A 89 -17.39 -11.02 -8.68
C PHE A 89 -17.09 -9.68 -9.34
N ASP A 90 -18.11 -8.82 -9.38
CA ASP A 90 -17.99 -7.46 -9.86
C ASP A 90 -17.21 -6.61 -8.84
N ASN A 91 -15.98 -6.26 -9.20
CA ASN A 91 -14.97 -5.70 -8.30
C ASN A 91 -15.12 -4.19 -8.21
N TYR A 92 -14.86 -3.60 -7.05
CA TYR A 92 -14.95 -2.16 -6.86
C TYR A 92 -13.82 -1.71 -5.94
N THR A 93 -13.05 -0.70 -6.35
CA THR A 93 -11.94 -0.17 -5.56
C THR A 93 -12.06 1.31 -5.25
N PHE A 94 -11.48 1.69 -4.10
CA PHE A 94 -11.39 3.07 -3.63
C PHE A 94 -9.99 3.38 -3.11
N LEU A 95 -9.54 4.62 -3.28
CA LEU A 95 -8.30 5.12 -2.70
C LEU A 95 -8.60 6.18 -1.64
N TYR A 96 -7.94 6.07 -0.49
CA TYR A 96 -7.96 7.07 0.57
C TYR A 96 -6.56 7.57 0.88
N GLN A 97 -6.44 8.80 1.37
CA GLN A 97 -5.20 9.34 1.93
C GLN A 97 -5.31 9.57 3.44
N ASN A 98 -4.17 9.58 4.14
CA ASN A 98 -4.00 9.90 5.56
C ASN A 98 -4.68 8.93 6.54
N SER A 99 -5.94 8.60 6.36
CA SER A 99 -6.68 7.62 7.17
C SER A 99 -7.85 7.00 6.39
N PHE A 100 -8.28 5.82 6.85
CA PHE A 100 -9.47 5.13 6.39
C PHE A 100 -10.37 4.76 7.59
N SER A 101 -11.69 4.88 7.42
CA SER A 101 -12.70 4.41 8.38
C SER A 101 -13.96 3.96 7.66
N ALA A 102 -14.35 2.69 7.83
CA ALA A 102 -15.60 2.16 7.30
C ALA A 102 -16.85 2.80 7.92
N ALA A 103 -16.72 3.42 9.11
CA ALA A 103 -17.79 4.19 9.74
C ALA A 103 -17.93 5.62 9.15
N SER A 104 -16.98 6.06 8.32
CA SER A 104 -17.03 7.36 7.64
C SER A 104 -16.41 7.28 6.24
N PRO A 105 -17.04 6.54 5.30
CA PRO A 105 -16.44 6.20 4.00
C PRO A 105 -16.21 7.38 3.07
N LEU A 106 -16.85 8.53 3.30
CA LEU A 106 -16.65 9.73 2.48
C LEU A 106 -15.49 10.61 2.97
N THR A 107 -14.88 10.27 4.11
CA THR A 107 -13.78 11.04 4.68
C THR A 107 -12.46 10.60 4.05
N ASN A 108 -11.71 11.54 3.50
CA ASN A 108 -10.38 11.35 2.89
C ASN A 108 -10.33 10.42 1.66
N VAL A 109 -11.48 10.04 1.10
CA VAL A 109 -11.54 9.33 -0.18
C VAL A 109 -11.06 10.25 -1.31
N ILE A 110 -10.23 9.72 -2.19
CA ILE A 110 -9.64 10.45 -3.32
C ILE A 110 -10.40 10.13 -4.60
N ILE A 111 -10.67 8.84 -4.83
CA ILE A 111 -11.28 8.32 -6.04
C ILE A 111 -11.84 6.92 -5.77
N GLY A 112 -12.86 6.53 -6.53
CA GLY A 112 -13.34 5.16 -6.62
C GLY A 112 -13.77 4.85 -8.05
N ASN A 113 -13.68 3.59 -8.45
CA ASN A 113 -14.11 3.13 -9.78
C ASN A 113 -14.44 1.62 -9.72
N ASP A 114 -15.58 1.21 -10.26
CA ASP A 114 -15.97 -0.20 -10.36
C ASP A 114 -15.44 -0.87 -11.64
N ASP A 115 -15.45 -0.19 -12.78
CA ASP A 115 -15.10 -0.79 -14.08
C ASP A 115 -13.81 -0.25 -14.71
N ASN A 116 -12.86 -1.14 -15.01
CA ASN A 116 -11.59 -0.82 -15.68
C ASN A 116 -10.97 -2.00 -16.46
N PRO A 117 -11.44 -2.37 -17.67
CA PRO A 117 -12.58 -1.80 -18.41
C PRO A 117 -13.85 -2.68 -18.37
N ASN A 118 -13.90 -3.67 -17.49
CA ASN A 118 -15.02 -4.62 -17.37
C ASN A 118 -15.28 -4.92 -15.89
N ILE A 119 -16.42 -5.53 -15.61
CA ILE A 119 -16.92 -5.83 -14.25
C ILE A 119 -15.93 -6.56 -13.33
N PHE A 120 -15.03 -7.37 -13.88
CA PHE A 120 -14.07 -8.10 -13.04
C PHE A 120 -12.85 -7.27 -12.66
N ASN A 121 -12.65 -6.13 -13.31
CA ASN A 121 -11.48 -5.29 -13.11
C ASN A 121 -11.91 -3.90 -12.63
N SER A 122 -11.32 -3.45 -11.53
CA SER A 122 -11.55 -2.11 -10.99
C SER A 122 -10.23 -1.37 -10.79
N GLY A 123 -10.27 -0.05 -10.65
CA GLY A 123 -9.07 0.76 -10.41
C GLY A 123 -9.02 2.02 -11.26
N PHE A 124 -7.88 2.71 -11.24
CA PHE A 124 -7.75 4.05 -11.80
C PHE A 124 -6.31 4.33 -12.23
N ASN A 125 -6.16 5.18 -13.24
CA ASN A 125 -4.87 5.53 -13.84
C ASN A 125 -4.52 7.00 -13.57
N GLY A 126 -3.22 7.29 -13.43
CA GLY A 126 -2.70 8.65 -13.37
C GLY A 126 -3.03 9.42 -12.10
N VAL A 127 -3.26 8.73 -10.97
CA VAL A 127 -3.55 9.40 -9.71
C VAL A 127 -2.28 9.96 -9.11
N ASN A 128 -2.26 11.28 -8.86
CA ASN A 128 -1.11 11.94 -8.25
C ASN A 128 -1.04 11.68 -6.75
N LEU A 129 0.03 11.04 -6.31
CA LEU A 129 0.33 10.75 -4.91
C LEU A 129 1.51 11.60 -4.43
N THR A 130 1.56 11.83 -3.12
CA THR A 130 2.64 12.57 -2.46
C THR A 130 3.54 11.59 -1.70
N ALA A 131 4.85 11.70 -1.91
CA ALA A 131 5.84 10.89 -1.22
C ALA A 131 5.70 10.97 0.30
N GLY A 132 5.86 9.82 0.98
CA GLY A 132 5.78 9.73 2.44
C GLY A 132 4.36 9.85 3.03
N THR A 133 3.33 10.02 2.19
CA THR A 133 1.92 10.01 2.63
C THR A 133 1.41 8.58 2.74
N GLN A 134 0.66 8.28 3.81
CA GLN A 134 0.00 6.99 3.95
C GLN A 134 -1.28 6.96 3.11
N TYR A 135 -1.41 5.91 2.31
CA TYR A 135 -2.58 5.65 1.48
C TYR A 135 -3.20 4.30 1.82
N TYR A 136 -4.48 4.18 1.49
CA TYR A 136 -5.29 2.98 1.73
C TYR A 136 -6.00 2.62 0.44
N PHE A 137 -5.66 1.46 -0.12
CA PHE A 137 -6.36 0.90 -1.27
C PHE A 137 -7.40 -0.09 -0.76
N VAL A 138 -8.66 0.22 -0.97
CA VAL A 138 -9.80 -0.58 -0.51
C VAL A 138 -10.31 -1.40 -1.67
N ASN A 139 -10.39 -2.71 -1.46
CA ASN A 139 -11.00 -3.68 -2.36
C ASN A 139 -12.35 -4.11 -1.81
N THR A 140 -13.40 -3.99 -2.61
CA THR A 140 -14.79 -4.36 -2.24
C THR A 140 -15.55 -4.83 -3.49
N GLY A 141 -16.85 -5.05 -3.38
CA GLY A 141 -17.71 -5.46 -4.49
C GLY A 141 -18.73 -4.41 -4.91
N TYR A 142 -19.30 -4.58 -6.10
CA TYR A 142 -20.40 -3.74 -6.58
C TYR A 142 -21.69 -3.92 -5.76
N SER A 143 -22.02 -5.13 -5.29
CA SER A 143 -23.20 -5.40 -4.45
C SER A 143 -22.86 -6.21 -3.19
N ASP A 144 -23.79 -6.30 -2.24
CA ASP A 144 -23.57 -6.95 -0.93
C ASP A 144 -23.13 -8.43 -1.03
N ASN A 145 -23.46 -9.10 -2.14
CA ASN A 145 -23.09 -10.49 -2.43
C ASN A 145 -21.89 -10.64 -3.39
N HIS A 146 -21.22 -9.55 -3.76
CA HIS A 146 -20.02 -9.56 -4.59
C HIS A 146 -18.79 -9.51 -3.70
N PHE A 147 -18.17 -10.68 -3.54
CA PHE A 147 -16.97 -10.86 -2.74
C PHE A 147 -16.20 -12.09 -3.21
N GLY A 148 -14.94 -12.19 -2.81
CA GLY A 148 -14.08 -13.31 -3.15
C GLY A 148 -12.62 -12.90 -3.28
N ALA A 149 -11.83 -13.82 -3.83
CA ALA A 149 -10.42 -13.62 -4.11
C ALA A 149 -10.18 -12.57 -5.21
N TYR A 150 -9.15 -11.75 -5.01
CA TYR A 150 -8.70 -10.75 -5.96
C TYR A 150 -7.16 -10.66 -6.00
N ASP A 151 -6.65 -10.18 -7.12
CA ASP A 151 -5.26 -9.77 -7.31
C ASP A 151 -5.22 -8.26 -7.62
N SER A 152 -4.30 -7.55 -6.99
CA SER A 152 -4.15 -6.10 -7.15
C SER A 152 -2.72 -5.72 -7.48
N SER A 153 -2.56 -4.62 -8.23
CA SER A 153 -1.28 -4.06 -8.60
C SER A 153 -1.25 -2.54 -8.51
N ILE A 154 -0.10 -2.02 -8.09
CA ILE A 154 0.19 -0.58 -8.07
C ILE A 154 1.48 -0.35 -8.85
N THR A 155 1.42 0.57 -9.81
CA THR A 155 2.57 0.96 -10.64
C THR A 155 2.70 2.47 -10.67
N GLY A 156 3.90 3.02 -10.86
CA GLY A 156 4.06 4.47 -10.94
C GLY A 156 5.51 4.92 -11.01
N VAL A 157 5.70 6.21 -10.70
CA VAL A 157 6.98 6.91 -10.85
C VAL A 157 8.05 6.56 -9.81
N GLY A 158 7.68 5.88 -8.72
CA GLY A 158 8.58 5.51 -7.63
C GLY A 158 8.14 4.21 -6.93
N ASN A 159 8.92 3.78 -5.94
CA ASN A 159 8.67 2.52 -5.24
C ASN A 159 7.42 2.63 -4.36
N VAL A 160 6.70 1.52 -4.30
CA VAL A 160 5.53 1.34 -3.43
C VAL A 160 5.92 0.38 -2.31
N THR A 161 5.72 0.79 -1.07
CA THR A 161 5.95 -0.07 0.11
C THR A 161 4.62 -0.40 0.76
N LEU A 162 4.26 -1.68 0.77
CA LEU A 162 3.08 -2.16 1.49
C LEU A 162 3.36 -2.12 3.00
N ALA A 163 2.43 -1.56 3.75
CA ALA A 163 2.47 -1.61 5.21
C ALA A 163 1.68 -2.83 5.69
N ALA A 164 2.23 -3.57 6.68
CA ALA A 164 1.52 -4.67 7.31
C ALA A 164 0.22 -4.15 7.92
N VAL A 165 -0.88 -4.84 7.63
CA VAL A 165 -2.19 -4.51 8.16
C VAL A 165 -2.25 -5.01 9.62
N PRO A 166 -2.41 -4.13 10.64
CA PRO A 166 -2.21 -4.51 12.04
C PRO A 166 -3.16 -5.60 12.58
N TRP A 167 -4.23 -5.94 11.87
CA TRP A 167 -5.21 -6.93 12.32
C TRP A 167 -4.98 -8.35 11.76
N GLU A 168 -4.00 -8.53 10.87
CA GLU A 168 -3.61 -9.84 10.30
C GLU A 168 -2.51 -10.54 11.13
N THR A 169 -2.00 -9.94 12.21
CA THR A 169 -1.23 -10.71 13.17
C THR A 169 -2.17 -11.64 13.91
N ASP A 170 -2.25 -12.88 13.44
CA ASP A 170 -2.49 -14.11 14.20
C ASP A 170 -2.23 -13.88 15.71
N ALA A 171 -3.22 -13.38 16.43
CA ALA A 171 -3.14 -13.22 17.89
C ALA A 171 -3.35 -14.58 18.59
N LEU A 172 -3.73 -15.61 17.83
CA LEU A 172 -4.03 -16.94 18.33
C LEU A 172 -2.78 -17.69 18.87
N PRO A 173 -1.59 -17.66 18.25
CA PRO A 173 -0.40 -18.30 18.81
C PRO A 173 0.18 -17.52 20.01
N VAL A 174 0.07 -16.19 20.04
CA VAL A 174 0.68 -15.34 21.09
C VAL A 174 -0.09 -15.42 22.41
N VAL A 175 -1.42 -15.44 22.35
CA VAL A 175 -2.24 -15.64 23.57
C VAL A 175 -2.11 -17.08 24.08
N GLY A 176 -2.09 -18.07 23.18
CA GLY A 176 -1.94 -19.48 23.56
C GLY A 176 -0.59 -19.80 24.22
N SER A 177 0.51 -19.28 23.68
CA SER A 177 1.85 -19.50 24.24
C SER A 177 2.07 -18.81 25.58
N THR A 178 1.48 -17.63 25.81
CA THR A 178 1.55 -16.94 27.11
C THR A 178 0.81 -17.69 28.22
N VAL A 179 -0.38 -18.24 27.91
CA VAL A 179 -1.16 -19.05 28.88
C VAL A 179 -0.45 -20.36 29.21
N LEU A 180 0.11 -21.05 28.22
CA LEU A 180 0.87 -22.30 28.43
C LEU A 180 2.14 -22.07 29.26
N PHE A 181 2.86 -20.96 29.04
CA PHE A 181 4.03 -20.63 29.84
C PHE A 181 3.66 -20.32 31.31
N GLY A 182 2.56 -19.58 31.52
CA GLY A 182 2.03 -19.28 32.85
C GLY A 182 1.61 -20.54 33.62
N ALA A 183 0.89 -21.45 32.97
CA ALA A 183 0.48 -22.73 33.55
C ALA A 183 1.69 -23.62 33.88
N GLY A 184 2.69 -23.67 33.00
CA GLY A 184 3.93 -24.43 33.20
C GLY A 184 4.75 -23.94 34.39
N MET A 185 4.90 -22.63 34.57
CA MET A 185 5.61 -22.07 35.72
C MET A 185 4.88 -22.31 37.05
N TRP A 186 3.54 -22.21 37.06
CA TRP A 186 2.76 -22.48 38.26
C TRP A 186 2.83 -23.96 38.68
N ALA A 187 2.76 -24.89 37.72
CA ALA A 187 2.91 -26.31 37.99
C ALA A 187 4.29 -26.62 38.59
N LYS A 188 5.38 -26.10 37.99
CA LYS A 188 6.74 -26.26 38.54
C LYS A 188 6.85 -25.77 39.99
N ARG A 189 6.25 -24.62 40.32
CA ARG A 189 6.29 -24.05 41.67
C ARG A 189 5.58 -24.94 42.70
N LYS A 190 4.42 -25.53 42.36
CA LYS A 190 3.72 -26.45 43.27
C LYS A 190 4.48 -27.76 43.50
N PHE A 191 5.11 -28.32 42.47
CA PHE A 191 5.94 -29.52 42.64
C PHE A 191 7.17 -29.27 43.51
N ALA A 192 7.83 -28.11 43.37
CA ALA A 192 8.97 -27.74 44.21
C ALA A 192 8.58 -27.60 45.70
N GLN A 193 7.45 -26.95 46.00
CA GLN A 193 6.95 -26.81 47.38
C GLN A 193 6.58 -28.15 48.02
N LYS A 194 6.00 -29.08 47.25
CA LYS A 194 5.66 -30.41 47.74
C LYS A 194 6.89 -31.27 48.05
N LYS A 195 8.00 -31.10 47.31
CA LYS A 195 9.27 -31.80 47.56
C LYS A 195 9.95 -31.33 48.86
N ILE A 196 9.95 -30.03 49.12
CA ILE A 196 10.56 -29.43 50.33
C ILE A 196 9.79 -29.81 51.60
N GLY A 197 8.47 -30.02 51.50
CA GLY A 197 7.64 -30.46 52.62
C GLY A 197 7.83 -31.93 53.04
N ILE A 198 8.47 -32.76 52.21
CA ILE A 198 8.74 -34.18 52.50
C ILE A 198 10.13 -34.37 53.12
N GLU A 199 11.08 -33.49 52.84
CA GLU A 199 12.45 -33.57 53.40
C GLU A 199 12.57 -33.00 54.83
N ASN A 200 11.50 -32.40 55.37
CA ASN A 200 11.46 -31.82 56.72
C ASN A 200 10.43 -32.50 57.65
N ALA A 201 10.00 -33.73 57.33
CA ALA A 201 9.09 -34.55 58.15
C ALA A 201 9.80 -35.81 58.65
#